data_AF-A0A8J3MT55-F1
#
_entry.id   AF-A0A8J3MT55-F1
#
_cell.length_a   1.000
_cell.length_b   1.000
_cell.length_c   1.000
_cell.angle_alpha   90.00
_cell.angle_beta   90.00
_cell.angle_gamma   90.00
#
_symmetry.space_group_name_H-M   'P 1'
#
loop_
_entity.id
_entity.type
_entity.pdbx_description
1 polymer ?
#
loop_
_entity_poly.entity_id
_entity_poly.type
_entity_poly.pdbx_seq_one_letter_code
_entity_poly.pdbx_strand_id
1 'polypeptide(L)'
;MLPPTGTSEQVGYVKRVIVHPDQRKQGLSRLLMQHIIQFAREERHIEAIDLIVWESNVPAIQLYESLGFTLQHRELYYRLRI
;
A
#
# COMPACT_ATOMS: atom_id res chain seq x y z
N MET A 1 -5.56 -9.75 7.27
CA MET A 1 -6.86 -9.16 6.87
C MET A 1 -8.02 -10.00 7.38
N LEU A 2 -8.86 -9.45 8.26
CA LEU A 2 -10.23 -9.91 8.44
C LEU A 2 -11.09 -9.10 7.44
N PRO A 3 -11.97 -9.73 6.66
CA PRO A 3 -12.90 -8.97 5.83
C PRO A 3 -13.82 -8.14 6.75
N PRO A 4 -14.14 -6.89 6.39
CA PRO A 4 -15.07 -6.08 7.17
C PRO A 4 -16.45 -6.75 7.16
N THR A 5 -16.87 -7.23 8.33
CA THR A 5 -18.25 -7.65 8.58
C THR A 5 -19.14 -6.41 8.65
N GLY A 6 -19.89 -6.12 7.58
CA GLY A 6 -21.02 -5.20 7.65
C GLY A 6 -21.35 -4.36 6.42
N THR A 7 -20.45 -4.25 5.43
CA THR A 7 -20.72 -3.43 4.23
C THR A 7 -19.81 -3.89 3.09
N SER A 8 -20.32 -3.93 1.86
CA SER A 8 -19.57 -4.34 0.66
C SER A 8 -18.56 -3.26 0.22
N GLU A 9 -17.67 -2.84 1.12
CA GLU A 9 -16.61 -1.90 0.75
C GLU A 9 -15.68 -2.59 -0.26
N GLN A 10 -15.63 -2.09 -1.49
CA GLN A 10 -14.66 -2.57 -2.47
C GLN A 10 -13.31 -1.96 -2.14
N VAL A 11 -12.36 -2.79 -1.72
CA VAL A 11 -11.00 -2.40 -1.34
C VAL A 11 -9.99 -2.91 -2.37
N GLY A 12 -9.19 -2.01 -2.91
CA GLY A 12 -8.04 -2.35 -3.74
C GLY A 12 -6.83 -2.77 -2.90
N TYR A 13 -5.93 -3.59 -3.44
CA TYR A 13 -4.73 -3.99 -2.72
C TYR A 13 -3.46 -3.83 -3.57
N VAL A 14 -2.51 -3.03 -3.08
CA VAL A 14 -1.20 -2.86 -3.73
C VAL A 14 -0.21 -3.87 -3.18
N LYS A 15 0.14 -4.88 -3.99
CA LYS A 15 1.08 -5.93 -3.57
C LYS A 15 2.52 -5.45 -3.47
N ARG A 16 3.03 -4.78 -4.52
CA ARG A 16 4.43 -4.39 -4.63
C ARG A 16 4.55 -3.13 -5.48
N VAL A 17 5.39 -2.20 -5.02
CA VAL A 17 5.88 -1.06 -5.79
C VAL A 17 7.39 -1.16 -5.80
N ILE A 18 7.99 -1.28 -6.99
CA ILE A 18 9.42 -1.52 -7.14
C ILE A 18 9.97 -0.53 -8.15
N VAL A 19 11.01 0.19 -7.75
CA VAL A 19 11.80 1.06 -8.62
C VAL A 19 13.20 0.47 -8.73
N HIS A 20 13.71 0.39 -9.96
CA HIS A 20 15.07 -0.05 -10.25
C HIS A 20 16.06 0.72 -9.36
N PRO A 21 17.08 0.07 -8.75
CA PRO A 21 18.02 0.74 -7.84
C PRO A 21 18.59 2.05 -8.37
N ASP A 22 19.01 2.08 -9.63
CA ASP A 22 19.62 3.25 -10.28
C ASP A 22 18.63 4.39 -10.54
N GLN A 23 17.34 4.12 -10.46
CA GLN A 23 16.27 5.10 -10.71
C GLN A 23 15.58 5.59 -9.42
N ARG A 24 16.13 5.23 -8.25
CA ARG A 24 15.58 5.65 -6.95
C ARG A 24 15.86 7.12 -6.68
N LYS A 25 15.18 7.67 -5.67
CA LYS A 25 15.30 9.07 -5.22
C LYS A 25 14.87 10.12 -6.26
N GLN A 26 14.21 9.70 -7.34
CA GLN A 26 13.66 10.58 -8.38
C GLN A 26 12.12 10.76 -8.26
N GLY A 27 11.51 10.33 -7.14
CA GLY A 27 10.06 10.44 -6.94
C GLY A 27 9.20 9.42 -7.71
N LEU A 28 9.79 8.46 -8.42
CA LEU A 28 9.06 7.50 -9.24
C LEU A 28 7.99 6.69 -8.47
N SER A 29 8.29 6.23 -7.25
CA SER A 29 7.30 5.52 -6.43
C SER A 29 6.08 6.39 -6.09
N ARG A 30 6.28 7.70 -5.91
CA ARG A 30 5.19 8.65 -5.67
C ARG A 30 4.31 8.78 -6.90
N LEU A 31 4.90 8.94 -8.08
CA LEU A 31 4.18 9.03 -9.34
C LEU A 31 3.34 7.77 -9.60
N LEU A 32 3.92 6.59 -9.40
CA LEU A 32 3.21 5.32 -9.53
C LEU A 32 2.02 5.22 -8.57
N MET A 33 2.23 5.55 -7.28
CA MET A 33 1.14 5.49 -6.29
C MET A 33 0.05 6.52 -6.55
N GLN A 34 0.39 7.75 -6.96
CA GLN A 34 -0.59 8.77 -7.32
C GLN A 34 -1.45 8.31 -8.50
N HIS A 35 -0.84 7.71 -9.52
CA HIS A 35 -1.59 7.13 -10.63
C HIS A 35 -2.54 6.01 -10.17
N ILE A 36 -2.08 5.11 -9.29
CA ILE A 36 -2.93 4.04 -8.74
C ILE A 36 -4.11 4.61 -7.93
N ILE A 37 -3.86 5.60 -7.07
CA ILE A 37 -4.91 6.26 -6.27
C ILE A 37 -5.93 6.94 -7.19
N GLN A 38 -5.47 7.63 -8.22
CA GLN A 38 -6.32 8.29 -9.19
C GLN A 38 -7.18 7.28 -9.95
N PHE A 39 -6.57 6.22 -10.49
CA PHE A 39 -7.26 5.13 -11.17
C PHE A 39 -8.32 4.47 -10.28
N ALA A 40 -7.98 4.18 -9.02
CA ALA A 40 -8.88 3.61 -8.04
C ALA A 40 -10.11 4.49 -7.80
N ARG A 41 -9.91 5.81 -7.71
CA ARG A 41 -10.96 6.80 -7.43
C ARG A 41 -11.86 7.06 -8.64
N GLU A 42 -11.24 7.29 -9.79
CA GLU A 42 -11.93 7.84 -10.97
C GLU A 42 -12.47 6.77 -11.91
N GLU A 43 -11.75 5.65 -12.06
CA GLU A 43 -12.13 4.61 -13.02
C GLU A 43 -12.76 3.39 -12.35
N ARG A 44 -12.34 3.07 -11.12
CA ARG A 44 -12.82 1.88 -10.40
C ARG A 44 -13.83 2.16 -9.30
N HIS A 45 -13.91 3.41 -8.84
CA HIS A 45 -14.78 3.85 -7.75
C HIS A 45 -14.71 2.94 -6.52
N ILE A 46 -13.50 2.49 -6.15
CA ILE A 46 -13.26 1.70 -4.95
C ILE A 46 -13.06 2.62 -3.74
N GLU A 47 -13.43 2.14 -2.56
CA GLU A 47 -13.58 2.96 -1.35
C GLU A 47 -12.26 3.13 -0.60
N ALA A 48 -11.38 2.13 -0.68
CA ALA A 48 -10.08 2.16 -0.02
C ALA A 48 -9.00 1.40 -0.82
N ILE A 49 -7.74 1.67 -0.48
CA ILE A 49 -6.59 0.89 -0.93
C ILE A 49 -5.81 0.43 0.30
N ASP A 50 -5.57 -0.87 0.36
CA ASP A 50 -4.72 -1.49 1.37
C ASP A 50 -3.34 -1.87 0.82
N LEU A 51 -2.36 -1.88 1.71
CA LEU A 51 -1.02 -2.40 1.46
C LEU A 51 -0.39 -2.87 2.76
N ILE A 52 0.57 -3.79 2.65
CA ILE A 52 1.43 -4.20 3.76
C ILE A 52 2.86 -3.80 3.42
N VAL A 53 3.56 -3.29 4.44
CA VAL A 53 4.96 -2.88 4.35
C VAL A 53 5.75 -3.46 5.51
N TRP A 54 7.00 -3.83 5.26
CA TRP A 54 7.92 -4.20 6.34
C TRP A 54 8.13 -3.01 7.27
N GLU A 55 8.04 -3.23 8.58
CA GLU A 55 8.20 -2.18 9.58
C GLU A 55 9.54 -1.43 9.47
N SER A 56 10.60 -2.13 9.04
CA SER A 56 11.92 -1.54 8.83
C SER A 56 12.03 -0.68 7.56
N ASN A 57 11.03 -0.67 6.69
CA ASN A 57 11.06 0.08 5.43
C ASN A 57 10.54 1.52 5.63
N VAL A 58 11.28 2.29 6.44
CA VAL A 58 10.99 3.70 6.77
C VAL A 58 10.72 4.56 5.53
N PRO A 59 11.49 4.48 4.42
CA PRO A 59 11.21 5.30 3.24
C PRO A 59 9.84 5.03 2.60
N ALA A 60 9.40 3.77 2.59
CA ALA A 60 8.08 3.42 2.06
C ALA A 60 6.96 3.87 2.99
N ILE A 61 7.13 3.70 4.31
CA ILE A 61 6.16 4.18 5.32
C ILE A 61 5.93 5.69 5.17
N GLN A 62 7.02 6.48 5.13
CA GLN A 62 6.94 7.93 4.94
C GLN A 62 6.27 8.31 3.61
N LEU A 63 6.53 7.57 2.53
CA LEU A 63 5.86 7.78 1.26
C LEU A 63 4.34 7.55 1.40
N TYR A 64 3.92 6.44 2.00
CA TYR A 64 2.49 6.12 2.15
C TYR A 64 1.78 7.13 3.05
N GLU A 65 2.36 7.49 4.21
CA GLU A 65 1.81 8.50 5.11
C GLU A 65 1.67 9.85 4.40
N SER A 66 2.68 10.27 3.62
CA SER A 66 2.61 11.50 2.83
C SER A 66 1.58 11.49 1.68
N LEU A 67 1.04 10.31 1.34
CA LEU A 67 -0.02 10.12 0.36
C LEU A 67 -1.40 9.97 1.02
N GLY A 68 -1.48 10.05 2.36
CA GLY A 68 -2.73 9.96 3.12
C GLY A 68 -3.08 8.57 3.62
N PHE A 69 -2.21 7.57 3.46
CA PHE A 69 -2.40 6.27 4.11
C PHE A 69 -2.22 6.39 5.62
N THR A 70 -3.00 5.62 6.37
CA THR A 70 -2.93 5.56 7.84
C THR A 70 -2.69 4.12 8.30
N LEU A 71 -1.94 3.96 9.39
CA LEU A 71 -1.65 2.63 9.95
C LEU A 71 -2.92 2.01 10.53
N GLN A 72 -3.36 0.88 9.97
CA GLN A 72 -4.54 0.14 10.45
C GLN A 72 -4.16 -0.87 11.54
N HIS A 73 -3.14 -1.71 11.29
CA HIS A 73 -2.67 -2.72 12.23
C HIS A 73 -1.23 -3.16 11.92
N ARG A 74 -0.66 -3.97 12.81
CA ARG A 74 0.65 -4.61 12.65
C ARG A 74 0.47 -6.11 12.63
N GLU A 75 1.15 -6.81 11.72
CA GLU A 75 1.05 -8.27 11.56
C GLU A 75 2.35 -8.94 11.99
N LEU A 76 2.23 -10.10 12.65
CA LEU A 76 3.37 -10.96 13.00
C LEU A 76 3.47 -12.13 12.02
N TYR A 77 4.69 -12.49 11.65
CA TYR A 77 4.97 -13.63 10.77
C TYR A 77 5.77 -14.70 11.51
N TYR A 78 5.19 -15.90 11.65
CA TYR A 78 5.86 -17.07 12.22
C TYR A 78 6.13 -18.10 11.14
N ARG A 79 7.32 -18.70 11.15
CA ARG A 79 7.66 -19.85 10.30
C ARG A 79 8.38 -20.91 11.14
N LEU A 80 7.75 -22.05 11.34
CA LEU A 80 8.43 -23.25 11.79
C LEU A 80 9.14 -23.87 10.59
N ARG A 81 10.47 -24.00 10.66
CA ARG A 81 11.22 -24.85 9.73
C ARG A 81 11.32 -26.23 10.38
N ILE A 82 10.85 -27.24 9.66
CA ILE A 82 11.05 -28.65 9.97
C ILE A 82 12.33 -29.14 9.33
#